data_AF-A0A7R7JHR4-F1
#
_entry.id   AF-A0A7R7JHR4-F1
#
_cell.length_a   1.000
_cell.length_b   1.000
_cell.length_c   1.000
_cell.angle_alpha   90.00
_cell.angle_beta   90.00
_cell.angle_gamma   90.00
#
_symmetry.space_group_name_H-M   'P 1'
#
loop_
_entity.id
_entity.type
_entity.pdbx_description
1 polymer ?
#
loop_
_entity_poly.entity_id
_entity_poly.type
_entity_poly.pdbx_seq_one_letter_code
_entity_poly.pdbx_strand_id
1 'polypeptide(L)'
;MLDFTPENISAEDVDRLRAVYEPLARSVRELVDATVRTRADADAVATAKAQIDSAAARLREKQLDGTFGVRYLASGERMAWGNAVIGICNPLAPPLVVNRDPSGKVWCEFHLGAAYEGPAGPRPRGSCRPGSRPPAR
;
A
#
# COMPACT_ATOMS: atom_id res chain seq x y z
N MET A 1 -2.30 2.30 -24.36
CA MET A 1 -3.15 1.11 -24.21
C MET A 1 -2.68 0.43 -22.94
N LEU A 2 -3.53 0.28 -21.91
CA LEU A 2 -3.13 -0.42 -20.69
C LEU A 2 -3.12 -1.91 -21.02
N ASP A 3 -1.94 -2.52 -21.06
CA ASP A 3 -1.82 -3.96 -21.23
C ASP A 3 -2.36 -4.64 -19.96
N PHE A 4 -3.54 -5.24 -20.09
CA PHE A 4 -4.15 -6.03 -19.04
C PHE A 4 -3.72 -7.47 -19.23
N THR A 5 -2.65 -7.90 -18.57
CA THR A 5 -2.22 -9.30 -18.60
C THR A 5 -3.10 -10.11 -17.65
N PRO A 6 -3.98 -11.00 -18.16
CA PRO A 6 -4.70 -11.92 -17.31
C PRO A 6 -3.75 -13.06 -16.96
N GLU A 7 -3.05 -12.94 -15.84
CA GLU A 7 -2.38 -14.11 -15.25
C GLU A 7 -3.45 -14.91 -14.51
N ASN A 8 -3.64 -16.15 -14.93
CA ASN A 8 -4.56 -17.09 -14.29
C ASN A 8 -3.97 -17.57 -12.94
N ILE A 9 -3.84 -16.67 -11.98
CA ILE A 9 -3.36 -16.96 -10.63
C ILE A 9 -4.54 -17.50 -9.81
N SER A 10 -4.32 -18.64 -9.16
CA SER A 10 -5.30 -19.25 -8.25
C SER A 10 -5.51 -18.37 -7.00
N ALA A 11 -6.64 -18.54 -6.30
CA ALA A 11 -6.87 -17.84 -5.04
C ALA A 11 -5.81 -18.19 -3.97
N GLU A 12 -5.41 -19.47 -3.91
CA GLU A 12 -4.39 -19.96 -2.98
C GLU A 12 -3.01 -19.34 -3.25
N ASP A 13 -2.63 -19.19 -4.52
CA ASP A 13 -1.38 -18.52 -4.89
C ASP A 13 -1.39 -17.04 -4.50
N VAL A 14 -2.54 -16.37 -4.60
CA VAL A 14 -2.68 -14.98 -4.16
C VAL A 14 -2.55 -14.85 -2.65
N ASP A 15 -3.16 -15.73 -1.88
CA ASP A 15 -3.02 -15.69 -0.42
C ASP A 15 -1.58 -15.96 0.01
N ARG A 16 -0.89 -16.88 -0.68
CA ARG A 16 0.54 -17.13 -0.46
C ARG A 16 1.40 -15.90 -0.76
N LEU A 17 1.15 -15.24 -1.88
CA LEU A 17 1.88 -14.02 -2.24
C LEU A 17 1.57 -12.85 -1.29
N ARG A 18 0.31 -12.69 -0.86
CA ARG A 18 -0.09 -11.69 0.15
C ARG A 18 0.67 -11.91 1.46
N ALA A 19 0.74 -13.16 1.94
CA ALA A 19 1.46 -13.51 3.15
C ALA A 19 2.96 -13.16 3.09
N VAL A 20 3.56 -13.10 1.90
CA VAL A 20 4.97 -12.72 1.71
C VAL A 20 5.16 -11.20 1.58
N TYR A 21 4.36 -10.54 0.75
CA TYR A 21 4.58 -9.12 0.41
C TYR A 21 3.92 -8.13 1.37
N GLU A 22 2.82 -8.51 2.03
CA GLU A 22 2.16 -7.62 3.00
C GLU A 22 3.06 -7.29 4.22
N PRO A 23 3.77 -8.25 4.83
CA PRO A 23 4.71 -7.94 5.91
C PRO A 23 5.83 -7.00 5.46
N LEU A 24 6.36 -7.18 4.25
CA LEU A 24 7.38 -6.28 3.70
C LEU A 24 6.86 -4.84 3.61
N ALA A 25 5.66 -4.64 3.05
CA ALA A 25 5.05 -3.32 2.96
C ALA A 25 4.76 -2.71 4.35
N ARG A 26 4.42 -3.54 5.35
CA ARG A 26 4.24 -3.11 6.75
C ARG A 26 5.54 -2.60 7.35
N SER A 27 6.63 -3.35 7.22
CA SER A 27 7.94 -2.92 7.71
C SER A 27 8.42 -1.63 7.04
N VAL A 28 8.18 -1.45 5.75
CA VAL A 28 8.51 -0.20 5.06
C VAL A 28 7.66 0.97 5.58
N ARG A 29 6.37 0.77 5.88
CA ARG A 29 5.52 1.81 6.51
C ARG A 29 6.05 2.24 7.88
N GLU A 30 6.45 1.27 8.72
CA GLU A 30 7.06 1.55 10.03
C GLU A 30 8.37 2.32 9.88
N LEU A 31 9.20 1.94 8.89
CA LEU A 31 10.42 2.65 8.57
C LEU A 31 10.15 4.10 8.16
N VAL A 32 9.15 4.36 7.31
CA VAL A 32 8.77 5.72 6.91
C VAL A 32 8.32 6.56 8.11
N ASP A 33 7.57 5.99 9.06
CA ASP A 33 7.21 6.71 10.28
C ASP A 33 8.44 7.03 11.15
N ALA A 34 9.36 6.07 11.28
CA ALA A 34 10.60 6.23 12.02
C ALA A 34 11.52 7.29 11.40
N THR A 35 11.66 7.34 10.06
CA THR A 35 12.52 8.33 9.39
C THR A 35 12.01 9.75 9.57
N VAL A 36 10.70 9.97 9.67
CA VAL A 36 10.12 11.30 9.91
C VAL A 36 10.34 11.76 11.36
N ARG A 37 10.33 10.85 12.34
CA ARG A 37 10.37 11.20 13.77
C ARG A 37 11.73 11.00 14.46
N THR A 38 12.71 10.42 13.76
CA THR A 38 13.99 10.05 14.38
C THR A 38 14.79 11.26 14.87
N ARG A 39 15.49 11.07 15.99
CA ARG A 39 16.52 11.96 16.53
C ARG A 39 17.81 11.20 16.80
N ALA A 40 17.99 10.07 16.12
CA ALA A 40 19.17 9.23 16.27
C ALA A 40 20.45 9.96 15.85
N ASP A 41 21.58 9.55 16.42
CA ASP A 41 22.90 10.08 16.05
C ASP A 41 23.34 9.64 14.65
N ALA A 42 24.44 10.22 14.18
CA ALA A 42 24.96 9.99 12.83
C ALA A 42 25.32 8.52 12.56
N ASP A 43 25.84 7.81 13.56
CA ASP A 43 26.29 6.42 13.41
C ASP A 43 25.09 5.47 13.28
N ALA A 44 24.05 5.68 14.08
CA ALA A 44 22.79 4.97 13.97
C ALA A 44 22.11 5.22 12.63
N VAL A 45 22.10 6.47 12.14
CA VAL A 45 21.56 6.82 10.81
C VAL A 45 22.35 6.15 9.68
N ALA A 46 23.68 6.16 9.75
CA ALA A 46 24.53 5.51 8.75
C ALA A 46 24.31 4.00 8.68
N THR A 47 24.15 3.36 9.85
CA THR A 47 23.88 1.92 9.96
C THR A 47 22.51 1.57 9.35
N ALA A 48 21.46 2.31 9.73
CA ALA A 48 20.12 2.08 9.19
C ALA A 48 20.09 2.28 7.67
N LYS A 49 20.76 3.33 7.16
CA LYS A 49 20.88 3.57 5.72
C LYS A 49 21.52 2.38 4.99
N ALA A 50 22.63 1.85 5.49
CA ALA A 50 23.32 0.72 4.86
C ALA A 50 22.42 -0.53 4.80
N GLN A 51 21.64 -0.78 5.85
CA GLN A 51 20.69 -1.89 5.89
C GLN A 51 19.55 -1.72 4.86
N ILE A 52 19.01 -0.50 4.74
CA ILE A 52 17.97 -0.17 3.76
C ILE A 52 18.48 -0.34 2.33
N ASP A 53 19.67 0.18 2.04
CA ASP A 53 20.30 0.07 0.72
C ASP A 53 20.55 -1.39 0.36
N SER A 54 21.04 -2.20 1.31
CA SER A 54 21.23 -3.64 1.13
C SER A 54 19.92 -4.39 0.87
N ALA A 55 18.87 -4.10 1.64
CA ALA A 55 17.56 -4.69 1.45
C ALA A 55 16.97 -4.30 0.08
N ALA A 56 17.11 -3.03 -0.31
CA ALA A 56 16.67 -2.55 -1.62
C ALA A 56 17.42 -3.24 -2.75
N ALA A 57 18.74 -3.42 -2.64
CA ALA A 57 19.54 -4.13 -3.63
C ALA A 57 19.03 -5.57 -3.83
N ARG A 58 18.79 -6.31 -2.74
CA ARG A 58 18.25 -7.69 -2.79
C ARG A 58 16.88 -7.75 -3.48
N LEU A 59 15.97 -6.83 -3.14
CA LEU A 59 14.66 -6.76 -3.77
C LEU A 59 14.74 -6.40 -5.26
N ARG A 60 15.82 -5.74 -5.69
CA ARG A 60 16.07 -5.38 -7.10
C ARG A 60 16.66 -6.51 -7.94
N GLU A 61 17.13 -7.59 -7.33
CA GLU A 61 17.65 -8.77 -8.06
C GLU A 61 16.59 -9.41 -8.96
N LYS A 62 15.31 -9.27 -8.61
CA LYS A 62 14.19 -9.77 -9.40
C LYS A 62 13.01 -8.79 -9.36
N GLN A 63 12.97 -7.87 -10.33
CA GLN A 63 11.87 -6.91 -10.50
C GLN A 63 11.06 -7.20 -11.75
N LEU A 64 9.84 -6.65 -11.79
CA LEU A 64 9.06 -6.62 -13.01
C LEU A 64 9.71 -5.65 -14.01
N ASP A 65 9.72 -6.03 -15.27
CA ASP A 65 9.99 -5.10 -16.37
C ASP A 65 8.77 -4.19 -16.54
N GLY A 66 8.90 -2.91 -16.18
CA GLY A 66 7.83 -1.91 -16.30
C GLY A 66 6.86 -1.83 -15.12
N THR A 67 5.62 -1.39 -15.39
CA THR A 67 4.63 -1.12 -14.33
C THR A 67 3.89 -2.38 -13.88
N PHE A 68 3.55 -2.49 -12.59
CA PHE A 68 2.78 -3.64 -12.06
C PHE A 68 1.41 -3.83 -12.74
N GLY A 69 0.78 -2.74 -13.20
CA GLY A 69 -0.53 -2.76 -13.86
C GLY A 69 -1.68 -3.17 -12.92
N VAL A 70 -2.80 -3.58 -13.51
CA VAL A 70 -3.91 -4.25 -12.80
C VAL A 70 -3.95 -5.69 -13.28
N ARG A 71 -3.70 -6.64 -12.38
CA ARG A 71 -3.81 -8.07 -12.67
C ARG A 71 -5.17 -8.57 -12.23
N TYR A 72 -5.73 -9.55 -12.93
CA TYR A 72 -7.03 -10.13 -12.60
C TYR A 72 -6.83 -11.57 -12.15
N LEU A 73 -7.43 -11.90 -11.00
CA LEU A 73 -7.51 -13.25 -10.51
C LEU A 73 -8.44 -14.10 -11.38
N ALA A 74 -8.25 -15.42 -11.35
CA ALA A 74 -9.20 -16.38 -11.92
C ALA A 74 -10.63 -16.20 -11.36
N SER A 75 -10.74 -15.70 -10.12
CA SER A 75 -11.99 -15.38 -9.44
C SER A 75 -12.64 -14.06 -9.89
N GLY A 76 -12.01 -13.28 -10.78
CA GLY A 76 -12.47 -11.98 -11.23
C GLY A 76 -12.10 -10.80 -10.32
N GLU A 77 -11.42 -11.05 -9.19
CA GLU A 77 -10.93 -9.99 -8.30
C GLU A 77 -9.73 -9.24 -8.93
N ARG A 78 -9.68 -7.92 -8.71
CA ARG A 78 -8.62 -7.05 -9.24
C ARG A 78 -7.46 -6.97 -8.25
N MET A 79 -6.28 -7.39 -8.67
CA MET A 79 -5.03 -7.21 -7.95
C MET A 79 -4.39 -5.87 -8.31
N ALA A 80 -4.78 -4.83 -7.58
CA ALA A 80 -4.21 -3.49 -7.70
C ALA A 80 -3.02 -3.27 -6.74
N TRP A 81 -2.09 -4.23 -6.64
CA TRP A 81 -1.08 -4.26 -5.56
C TRP A 81 -0.09 -3.09 -5.55
N GLY A 82 0.17 -2.49 -6.71
CA GLY A 82 0.99 -1.27 -6.82
C GLY A 82 0.21 0.03 -6.55
N ASN A 83 -1.10 -0.04 -6.30
CA ASN A 83 -1.93 1.15 -6.14
C ASN A 83 -1.56 1.96 -4.88
N ALA A 84 -1.43 3.27 -5.01
CA ALA A 84 -1.00 4.17 -3.92
C ALA A 84 -2.04 4.37 -2.80
N VAL A 85 -3.24 3.79 -2.91
CA VAL A 85 -4.33 3.95 -1.94
C VAL A 85 -4.75 2.60 -1.38
N ILE A 86 -4.92 1.57 -2.22
CA ILE A 86 -5.40 0.23 -1.83
C ILE A 86 -4.39 -0.89 -2.09
N GLY A 87 -3.18 -0.55 -2.54
CA GLY A 87 -2.18 -1.54 -2.92
C GLY A 87 -1.54 -2.19 -1.69
N ILE A 88 -1.80 -3.47 -1.49
CA ILE A 88 -1.25 -4.26 -0.37
C ILE A 88 0.28 -4.24 -0.35
N CYS A 89 0.90 -4.16 -1.53
CA CYS A 89 2.36 -4.10 -1.69
C CYS A 89 2.91 -2.67 -1.82
N ASN A 90 2.06 -1.64 -1.80
CA ASN A 90 2.51 -0.27 -1.89
C ASN A 90 2.65 0.33 -0.47
N PRO A 91 3.87 0.63 0.00
CA PRO A 91 4.06 1.21 1.33
C PRO A 91 3.53 2.64 1.46
N LEU A 92 3.20 3.33 0.37
CA LEU A 92 2.52 4.62 0.37
C LEU A 92 1.00 4.50 0.49
N ALA A 93 0.45 3.28 0.35
CA ALA A 93 -0.96 3.05 0.65
C ALA A 93 -1.15 3.08 2.18
N PRO A 94 -2.06 3.93 2.70
CA PRO A 94 -2.46 3.85 4.10
C PRO A 94 -3.00 2.44 4.39
N PRO A 95 -2.86 1.93 5.63
CA PRO A 95 -3.49 0.67 6.01
C PRO A 95 -5.02 0.84 6.03
N LEU A 96 -5.66 0.59 4.89
CA LEU A 96 -7.09 0.70 4.71
C LEU A 96 -7.78 -0.64 4.97
N VAL A 97 -8.72 -0.68 5.91
CA VAL A 97 -9.68 -1.78 6.07
C VAL A 97 -10.99 -1.39 5.40
N VAL A 98 -11.25 -1.97 4.22
CA VAL A 98 -12.45 -1.68 3.44
C VAL A 98 -13.62 -2.51 3.99
N ASN A 99 -14.60 -1.84 4.58
CA ASN A 99 -15.85 -2.43 5.04
C ASN A 99 -16.91 -2.35 3.94
N ARG A 100 -17.75 -3.40 3.85
CA ARG A 100 -18.88 -3.47 2.92
C ARG A 100 -20.12 -3.91 3.67
N ASP A 101 -21.24 -3.25 3.38
CA ASP A 101 -22.57 -3.61 3.89
C ASP A 101 -23.40 -4.28 2.77
N PRO A 102 -24.34 -5.18 3.10
CA PRO A 102 -25.26 -5.81 2.14
C PRO A 102 -26.00 -4.86 1.17
N SER A 103 -26.20 -3.59 1.56
CA SER A 103 -26.76 -2.51 0.74
C SER A 103 -25.83 -2.02 -0.39
N GLY A 104 -24.61 -2.55 -0.47
CA GLY A 104 -23.59 -2.13 -1.44
C GLY A 104 -22.77 -0.92 -0.99
N LYS A 105 -22.98 -0.44 0.25
CA LYS A 105 -22.19 0.65 0.82
C LYS A 105 -20.76 0.16 1.12
N VAL A 106 -19.77 0.94 0.72
CA VAL A 106 -18.34 0.67 0.97
C VAL A 106 -17.73 1.86 1.71
N TRP A 107 -17.01 1.61 2.80
CA TRP A 107 -16.32 2.65 3.57
C TRP A 107 -15.02 2.14 4.19
N CYS A 108 -14.13 3.06 4.57
CA CYS A 108 -12.92 2.76 5.32
C CYS A 108 -12.64 3.86 6.33
N GLU A 109 -12.21 3.47 7.52
CA GLU A 109 -11.64 4.36 8.53
C GLU A 109 -10.18 4.00 8.72
N PHE A 110 -9.31 5.02 8.75
CA PHE A 110 -7.87 4.81 8.86
C PHE A 110 -7.20 6.01 9.55
N HIS A 111 -6.05 5.74 10.14
CA HIS A 111 -5.22 6.76 10.76
C HIS A 111 -4.01 7.04 9.87
N LEU A 112 -3.89 8.30 9.45
CA LEU A 112 -2.72 8.76 8.72
C LEU A 112 -1.60 9.08 9.71
N GLY A 113 -0.45 8.43 9.51
CA GLY A 113 0.77 8.65 10.28
C GLY A 113 1.54 9.89 9.82
N ALA A 114 2.73 10.10 10.40
CA ALA A 114 3.54 11.29 10.14
C ALA A 114 3.98 11.40 8.66
N ALA A 115 4.03 10.28 7.96
CA ALA A 115 4.29 10.18 6.53
C ALA A 115 3.33 10.98 5.61
N TYR A 116 2.15 11.35 6.12
CA TYR A 116 1.09 12.00 5.36
C TYR A 116 0.76 13.41 5.90
N GLU A 117 1.61 13.95 6.77
CA GLU A 117 1.42 15.29 7.31
C GLU A 117 1.71 16.36 6.25
N GLY A 118 0.79 17.32 6.11
CA GLY A 118 0.96 18.54 5.34
C GLY A 118 1.46 19.70 6.23
N PRO A 119 1.31 20.98 5.81
CA PRO A 119 1.70 22.12 6.64
C PRO A 119 1.01 22.08 8.02
N ALA A 120 1.73 22.56 9.05
CA ALA A 120 1.41 22.36 10.47
C ALA A 120 -0.09 22.56 10.78
N GLY A 121 -0.76 21.46 11.12
CA GLY A 121 -2.19 21.40 11.41
C GLY A 121 -2.58 20.02 11.96
N PRO A 122 -3.78 19.87 12.54
CA PRO A 122 -4.19 18.66 13.25
C PRO A 122 -4.08 17.41 12.36
N ARG A 123 -3.66 16.28 12.96
CA ARG A 123 -3.49 15.00 12.25
C ARG A 123 -4.71 14.70 11.38
N PRO A 124 -4.56 14.53 10.05
CA PRO A 124 -5.71 14.26 9.21
C PRO A 124 -6.30 12.88 9.57
N ARG A 125 -7.50 12.86 10.15
CA ARG A 125 -8.34 11.66 10.19
C ARG A 125 -8.88 11.46 8.78
N GLY A 126 -8.27 10.57 8.03
CA GLY A 126 -8.79 10.15 6.74
C GLY A 126 -10.03 9.29 6.92
N SER A 127 -11.17 9.73 6.40
CA SER A 127 -12.35 8.89 6.25
C SER A 127 -12.78 8.90 4.80
N CYS A 128 -12.73 7.75 4.12
CA CYS A 128 -13.37 7.60 2.82
C CYS A 128 -14.83 7.21 3.06
N ARG A 129 -15.74 8.20 2.96
CA ARG A 129 -17.18 7.95 2.94
C ARG A 129 -17.68 7.92 1.49
N PRO A 130 -18.65 7.06 1.16
CA PRO A 130 -19.22 7.04 -0.18
C PRO A 130 -19.89 8.38 -0.47
N GLY A 131 -19.55 8.97 -1.63
CA GLY A 131 -20.27 10.12 -2.15
C GLY A 131 -21.71 9.73 -2.42
N SER A 132 -22.65 10.40 -1.76
CA SER A 132 -24.06 10.35 -2.12
C SER A 132 -24.20 10.81 -3.58
N ARG A 133 -24.73 9.93 -4.43
CA ARG A 133 -25.12 10.23 -5.80
C ARG A 133 -25.96 11.53 -5.78
N PRO A 134 -25.59 12.60 -6.51
CA PRO A 134 -26.49 13.75 -6.60
C PRO A 134 -27.80 13.29 -7.26
N PRO A 135 -28.97 13.83 -6.83
CA PRO A 135 -30.23 13.47 -7.45
C PRO A 135 -30.17 13.81 -8.94
N ALA A 136 -30.64 12.87 -9.76
CA ALA A 136 -30.78 13.07 -11.19
C ALA A 136 -31.62 14.34 -11.43
N ARG A 137 -31.07 15.26 -12.23
CA ARG A 137 -31.82 16.38 -12.81
C ARG A 137 -32.58 15.90 -14.03
#